data_AF-A0A182UKV1-F1
#
_entry.id   AF-A0A182UKV1-F1
#
_cell.length_a   1.000
_cell.length_b   1.000
_cell.length_c   1.000
_cell.angle_alpha   90.00
_cell.angle_beta   90.00
_cell.angle_gamma   90.00
#
_symmetry.space_group_name_H-M   'P 1'
#
loop_
_entity.id
_entity.type
_entity.pdbx_description
1 polymer ?
#
loop_
_entity_poly.entity_id
_entity_poly.type
_entity_poly.pdbx_seq_one_letter_code
_entity_poly.pdbx_strand_id
1 'polypeptide(L)'
;MNVPHQAKHCKILSRSRLERKHPVSNGLEPTEPDRTEQNRAVEEVAGCRTDLGGCGLRFPSLSEYWRMPRVFKYDDYDICLNDNPTNPSVYCVVKAVIRPDNSSEVWGLIERISSKWKVKLNHAHLDRGVCVRDCEMRLQRLSGRLNDSELLVPKFNTSYRKCVNIELSGEFGLKAQTEIEYCDNNTVSYPIDWLEIAFIAVMLAIAGIVFTSSMYDFRCKTTHGLDHYRQDLPSTRQMYLVSFSIIRNWYRITSRGDDQLSHDLRYIHTIRMIVFMGVTLGHVVFYAQPRTALTIENATWVVRLADGPLWQKGFETGRSYCRKNWWVNLLYINNYYKVDEPCMLHTWYLAADFHLFVYGLVLCAVIARFPKVRNALLGTLLVLSYLATAAIIYLKEYDAIPIFAAEQIRYFFWYWDVYRDAYVPSHMYLGAIWAASMLLSYLVAWVLCLVLESPFMALQRQLFKRHSRSSDETDHSSSAGDNGIDNTYCEHPDEKSFKPNVIFSQRF
;
A
#
# COMPACT_ATOMS: atom_id res chain seq x y z
N MET A 1 3.21 -57.95 -21.34
CA MET A 1 2.99 -56.72 -22.13
C MET A 1 1.49 -56.51 -22.29
N ASN A 2 1.03 -55.27 -22.15
CA ASN A 2 -0.27 -54.70 -22.54
C ASN A 2 -1.49 -54.86 -21.61
N VAL A 3 -1.60 -53.84 -20.74
CA VAL A 3 -2.76 -53.00 -20.37
C VAL A 3 -4.05 -53.15 -21.20
N PRO A 4 -5.24 -53.06 -20.56
CA PRO A 4 -6.42 -52.49 -21.20
C PRO A 4 -6.85 -51.13 -20.60
N HIS A 5 -7.35 -50.30 -21.52
CA HIS A 5 -7.82 -48.92 -21.42
C HIS A 5 -8.92 -48.66 -20.36
N GLN A 6 -8.80 -47.53 -19.64
CA GLN A 6 -9.95 -46.78 -19.12
C GLN A 6 -9.90 -45.35 -19.68
N ALA A 7 -10.93 -44.99 -20.46
CA ALA A 7 -11.15 -43.65 -20.98
C ALA A 7 -12.03 -42.83 -20.01
N LYS A 8 -11.61 -41.59 -19.79
CA LYS A 8 -12.29 -40.53 -19.02
C LYS A 8 -13.56 -40.07 -19.74
N HIS A 9 -14.63 -39.74 -18.98
CA HIS A 9 -15.50 -38.60 -19.29
C HIS A 9 -16.24 -38.12 -18.03
N CYS A 10 -15.92 -36.88 -17.61
CA CYS A 10 -16.59 -36.14 -16.55
C CYS A 10 -17.71 -35.29 -17.19
N LYS A 11 -18.94 -35.36 -16.66
CA LYS A 11 -20.12 -34.66 -17.20
C LYS A 11 -20.42 -33.44 -16.33
N ILE A 12 -20.27 -32.26 -16.93
CA ILE A 12 -20.62 -30.94 -16.37
C ILE A 12 -22.15 -30.79 -16.44
N LEU A 13 -22.81 -30.50 -15.32
CA LEU A 13 -24.22 -30.10 -15.29
C LEU A 13 -24.34 -28.58 -15.12
N SER A 14 -25.28 -28.04 -15.89
CA SER A 14 -25.40 -26.68 -16.41
C SER A 14 -26.04 -25.67 -15.46
N ARG A 15 -25.53 -24.43 -15.52
CA ARG A 15 -26.18 -23.18 -15.09
C ARG A 15 -27.58 -23.03 -15.72
N SER A 16 -28.62 -22.91 -14.90
CA SER A 16 -29.92 -22.39 -15.32
C SER A 16 -29.96 -20.85 -15.23
N ARG A 17 -30.66 -20.29 -16.21
CA ARG A 17 -30.72 -18.90 -16.66
C ARG A 17 -31.90 -18.20 -15.95
N LEU A 18 -31.66 -17.12 -15.21
CA LEU A 18 -32.72 -16.23 -14.71
C LEU A 18 -32.95 -15.10 -15.72
N GLU A 19 -34.05 -15.21 -16.47
CA GLU A 19 -34.56 -14.16 -17.34
C GLU A 19 -35.24 -13.05 -16.53
N ARG A 20 -34.87 -11.79 -16.81
CA ARG A 20 -35.56 -10.59 -16.34
C ARG A 20 -36.89 -10.42 -17.11
N LYS A 21 -38.02 -10.45 -16.40
CA LYS A 21 -39.27 -9.85 -16.86
C LYS A 21 -39.76 -8.85 -15.81
N HIS A 22 -39.90 -7.58 -16.22
CA HIS A 22 -40.71 -6.58 -15.52
C HIS A 22 -42.20 -6.83 -15.81
N PRO A 23 -43.08 -6.54 -14.83
CA PRO A 23 -44.17 -5.60 -15.09
C PRO A 23 -44.33 -4.58 -13.93
N VAL A 24 -44.44 -3.29 -14.26
CA VAL A 24 -45.67 -2.45 -14.26
C VAL A 24 -46.20 -2.13 -12.85
N SER A 25 -46.22 -0.83 -12.58
CA SER A 25 -46.74 -0.11 -11.43
C SER A 25 -48.23 -0.35 -11.16
N ASN A 26 -48.59 -0.55 -9.87
CA ASN A 26 -49.70 0.15 -9.21
C ASN A 26 -49.53 0.08 -7.69
N GLY A 27 -49.80 1.20 -7.02
CA GLY A 27 -49.29 1.56 -5.70
C GLY A 27 -49.77 0.72 -4.50
N LEU A 28 -48.86 0.62 -3.54
CA LEU A 28 -49.03 0.59 -2.08
C LEU A 28 -47.62 0.73 -1.47
N GLU A 29 -47.48 1.48 -0.37
CA GLU A 29 -46.23 1.85 0.31
C GLU A 29 -45.27 0.67 0.59
N PRO A 30 -43.93 0.87 0.62
CA PRO A 30 -43.02 -0.15 1.12
C PRO A 30 -42.95 -0.06 2.66
N THR A 31 -43.61 -0.99 3.34
CA THR A 31 -43.31 -1.38 4.72
C THR A 31 -41.95 -2.08 4.80
N GLU A 32 -41.23 -1.84 5.92
CA GLU A 32 -39.93 -2.44 6.28
C GLU A 32 -39.85 -3.96 6.01
N PRO A 33 -38.71 -4.50 5.55
CA PRO A 33 -38.54 -5.94 5.49
C PRO A 33 -38.39 -6.50 6.91
N ASP A 34 -39.34 -7.37 7.25
CA ASP A 34 -39.45 -8.09 8.51
C ASP A 34 -38.23 -9.01 8.74
N ARG A 35 -37.77 -9.07 9.99
CA ARG A 35 -36.57 -9.80 10.51
C ARG A 35 -36.61 -11.31 10.30
N THR A 36 -37.66 -11.81 9.65
CA THR A 36 -38.03 -13.21 9.48
C THR A 36 -37.48 -13.79 8.18
N GLU A 37 -37.17 -12.97 7.16
CA GLU A 37 -36.66 -13.45 5.87
C GLU A 37 -35.17 -13.82 5.89
N GLN A 38 -34.37 -13.14 6.73
CA GLN A 38 -32.95 -13.45 6.87
C GLN A 38 -32.70 -14.71 7.70
N ASN A 39 -33.64 -15.06 8.59
CA ASN A 39 -33.65 -16.35 9.29
C ASN A 39 -34.13 -17.50 8.39
N ARG A 40 -34.96 -17.20 7.38
CA ARG A 40 -35.44 -18.20 6.42
C ARG A 40 -34.35 -18.69 5.45
N ALA A 41 -33.39 -17.84 5.11
CA ALA A 41 -32.22 -18.23 4.32
C ALA A 41 -31.25 -19.17 5.08
N VAL A 42 -31.35 -19.23 6.42
CA VAL A 42 -30.65 -20.21 7.25
C VAL A 42 -31.48 -21.50 7.41
N GLU A 43 -32.81 -21.40 7.36
CA GLU A 43 -33.71 -22.56 7.45
C GLU A 43 -33.84 -23.37 6.15
N GLU A 44 -33.58 -22.80 4.96
CA GLU A 44 -33.69 -23.54 3.69
C GLU A 44 -32.57 -24.59 3.47
N VAL A 45 -31.53 -24.62 4.30
CA VAL A 45 -30.52 -25.70 4.32
C VAL A 45 -30.93 -26.84 5.26
N ALA A 46 -31.97 -26.66 6.08
CA ALA A 46 -32.47 -27.66 7.01
C ALA A 46 -33.75 -28.33 6.44
N GLY A 47 -33.55 -29.30 5.54
CA GLY A 47 -34.61 -30.20 5.12
C GLY A 47 -35.08 -31.09 6.28
N CYS A 48 -36.07 -30.64 7.05
CA CYS A 48 -36.78 -31.48 8.02
C CYS A 48 -38.01 -32.10 7.34
N ARG A 49 -37.90 -33.38 6.94
CA ARG A 49 -39.05 -34.26 6.77
C ARG A 49 -39.29 -34.98 8.09
N THR A 50 -40.45 -34.74 8.70
CA THR A 50 -40.94 -35.47 9.85
C THR A 50 -41.37 -36.86 9.42
N ASP A 51 -40.67 -37.90 9.88
CA ASP A 51 -41.26 -39.20 10.24
C ASP A 51 -40.29 -40.00 11.11
N LEU A 52 -40.76 -40.34 12.32
CA LEU A 52 -40.34 -41.39 13.25
C LEU A 52 -38.84 -41.77 13.35
N GLY A 53 -38.21 -41.34 14.44
CA GLY A 53 -37.02 -42.02 15.01
C GLY A 53 -35.77 -41.14 15.14
N GLY A 54 -35.37 -40.84 16.38
CA GLY A 54 -34.01 -40.48 16.79
C GLY A 54 -33.30 -39.37 15.99
N CYS A 55 -33.61 -38.11 16.27
CA CYS A 55 -32.81 -37.00 15.76
C CYS A 55 -31.58 -36.77 16.66
N GLY A 56 -30.55 -37.61 16.48
CA GLY A 56 -29.20 -37.25 16.88
C GLY A 56 -28.68 -36.19 15.92
N LEU A 57 -28.91 -34.91 16.23
CA LEU A 57 -28.24 -33.80 15.55
C LEU A 57 -26.73 -33.94 15.78
N ARG A 58 -26.02 -34.59 14.85
CA ARG A 58 -24.59 -34.31 14.68
C ARG A 58 -24.49 -32.90 14.14
N PHE A 59 -24.40 -31.93 15.04
CA PHE A 59 -23.69 -30.69 14.74
C PHE A 59 -22.37 -31.10 14.07
N PRO A 60 -21.96 -30.49 12.94
CA PRO A 60 -20.59 -30.65 12.49
C PRO A 60 -19.70 -30.32 13.69
N SER A 61 -18.80 -31.24 14.06
CA SER A 61 -17.91 -31.06 15.20
C SER A 61 -17.26 -29.68 15.05
N LEU A 62 -17.67 -28.73 15.89
CA LEU A 62 -17.09 -27.39 15.90
C LEU A 62 -15.57 -27.57 15.99
N SER A 63 -14.83 -26.94 15.08
CA SER A 63 -13.37 -27.05 15.12
C SER A 63 -12.88 -26.57 16.48
N GLU A 64 -11.78 -27.14 16.97
CA GLU A 64 -11.18 -26.75 18.27
C GLU A 64 -11.03 -25.22 18.37
N TYR A 65 -10.80 -24.55 17.23
CA TYR A 65 -10.67 -23.10 17.15
C TYR A 65 -11.89 -22.31 17.66
N TRP A 66 -13.11 -22.83 17.50
CA TRP A 66 -14.34 -22.18 17.99
C TRP A 66 -14.51 -22.29 19.51
N ARG A 67 -13.73 -23.14 20.18
CA ARG A 67 -13.72 -23.26 21.64
C ARG A 67 -12.98 -22.11 22.31
N MET A 68 -12.15 -21.38 21.57
CA MET A 68 -11.45 -20.19 22.07
C MET A 68 -12.32 -18.94 21.90
N PRO A 69 -12.19 -17.95 22.81
CA PRO A 69 -12.82 -16.66 22.62
C PRO A 69 -12.28 -15.97 21.35
N ARG A 70 -13.17 -15.25 20.65
CA ARG A 70 -12.79 -14.44 19.49
C ARG A 70 -11.83 -13.34 19.92
N VAL A 71 -10.75 -13.16 19.17
CA VAL A 71 -9.75 -12.10 19.42
C VAL A 71 -10.41 -10.73 19.36
N PHE A 72 -11.22 -10.48 18.32
CA PHE A 72 -11.95 -9.23 18.13
C PHE A 72 -13.44 -9.46 18.36
N LYS A 73 -14.04 -8.67 19.25
CA LYS A 73 -15.49 -8.61 19.44
C LYS A 73 -15.89 -7.18 19.80
N TYR A 74 -16.68 -6.54 18.96
CA TYR A 74 -17.11 -5.15 19.15
C TYR A 74 -18.63 -5.11 19.19
N ASP A 75 -19.18 -4.46 20.21
CA ASP A 75 -20.59 -4.04 20.20
C ASP A 75 -20.81 -3.05 19.05
N ASP A 76 -22.06 -2.93 18.61
CA ASP A 76 -22.44 -2.03 17.53
C ASP A 76 -22.19 -0.56 17.94
N TYR A 77 -21.21 0.04 17.28
CA TYR A 77 -20.70 1.38 17.61
C TYR A 77 -21.72 2.46 17.25
N ASP A 78 -22.32 2.36 16.06
CA ASP A 78 -23.27 3.35 15.55
C ASP A 78 -24.55 3.31 16.37
N ILE A 79 -25.07 2.11 16.68
CA ILE A 79 -26.22 1.97 17.57
C ILE A 79 -25.87 2.54 18.96
N CYS A 80 -24.72 2.21 19.55
CA CYS A 80 -24.40 2.71 20.89
C CYS A 80 -24.37 4.24 20.98
N LEU A 81 -23.78 4.92 20.00
CA LEU A 81 -23.60 6.38 20.03
C LEU A 81 -24.81 7.16 19.51
N ASN A 82 -25.56 6.61 18.53
CA ASN A 82 -26.64 7.32 17.85
C ASN A 82 -28.06 6.92 18.28
N ASP A 83 -28.24 5.89 19.11
CA ASP A 83 -29.57 5.37 19.50
C ASP A 83 -30.44 6.39 20.24
N ASN A 84 -29.87 7.25 21.09
CA ASN A 84 -30.65 8.32 21.73
C ASN A 84 -29.82 9.61 21.95
N PRO A 85 -30.11 10.70 21.24
CA PRO A 85 -29.38 11.96 21.38
C PRO A 85 -29.60 12.69 22.72
N THR A 86 -30.60 12.28 23.51
CA THR A 86 -30.90 12.92 24.80
C THR A 86 -30.11 12.36 25.98
N ASN A 87 -29.57 11.14 25.86
CA ASN A 87 -28.75 10.53 26.90
C ASN A 87 -27.30 10.43 26.43
N PRO A 88 -26.31 10.87 27.24
CA PRO A 88 -24.91 10.68 26.92
C PRO A 88 -24.62 9.18 26.91
N SER A 89 -24.20 8.66 25.77
CA SER A 89 -23.74 7.28 25.63
C SER A 89 -22.24 7.25 25.43
N VAL A 90 -21.61 6.23 26.02
CA VAL A 90 -20.15 6.06 25.98
C VAL A 90 -19.84 4.69 25.40
N TYR A 91 -19.00 4.69 24.38
CA TYR A 91 -18.44 3.48 23.78
C TYR A 91 -16.96 3.38 24.16
N CYS A 92 -16.55 2.26 24.75
CA CYS A 92 -15.16 2.06 25.16
C CYS A 92 -14.52 0.89 24.42
N VAL A 93 -13.32 1.11 23.91
CA VAL A 93 -12.45 0.02 23.43
C VAL A 93 -11.55 -0.41 24.58
N VAL A 94 -11.63 -1.69 24.91
CA VAL A 94 -11.01 -2.33 26.06
C VAL A 94 -10.12 -3.46 25.57
N LYS A 95 -8.85 -3.45 26.01
CA LYS A 95 -7.96 -4.59 25.87
C LYS A 95 -8.14 -5.51 27.05
N ALA A 96 -8.37 -6.79 26.78
CA ALA A 96 -8.51 -7.83 27.79
C ALA A 96 -7.42 -8.88 27.63
N VAL A 97 -6.60 -9.05 28.65
CA VAL A 97 -5.53 -10.06 28.71
C VAL A 97 -6.02 -11.23 29.56
N ILE A 98 -6.15 -12.40 28.96
CA ILE A 98 -6.59 -13.61 29.66
C ILE A 98 -5.52 -14.01 30.69
N ARG A 99 -5.97 -14.32 31.91
CA ARG A 99 -5.08 -14.81 32.96
C ARG A 99 -4.72 -16.28 32.67
N PRO A 100 -3.43 -16.65 32.73
CA PRO A 100 -3.02 -18.04 32.58
C PRO A 100 -3.67 -18.95 33.62
N ASP A 101 -4.22 -20.08 33.15
CA ASP A 101 -4.82 -21.11 34.00
C ASP A 101 -4.59 -22.50 33.42
N ASN A 102 -3.58 -23.20 33.93
CA ASN A 102 -3.20 -24.53 33.46
C ASN A 102 -4.26 -25.61 33.72
N SER A 103 -5.27 -25.34 34.56
CA SER A 103 -6.39 -26.26 34.78
C SER A 103 -7.45 -26.20 33.68
N SER A 104 -7.49 -25.09 32.93
CA SER A 104 -8.46 -24.87 31.87
C SER A 104 -7.99 -25.50 30.55
N GLU A 105 -8.81 -26.39 29.99
CA GLU A 105 -8.55 -26.98 28.67
C GLU A 105 -8.52 -25.90 27.57
N VAL A 106 -9.35 -24.85 27.71
CA VAL A 106 -9.40 -23.72 26.77
C VAL A 106 -8.10 -22.92 26.82
N TRP A 107 -7.54 -22.70 28.02
CA TRP A 107 -6.24 -22.04 28.16
C TRP A 107 -5.12 -22.83 27.49
N GLY A 108 -5.05 -24.16 27.72
CA GLY A 108 -4.06 -25.01 27.07
C GLY A 108 -4.13 -24.97 25.53
N LEU A 109 -5.33 -24.80 24.97
CA LEU A 109 -5.53 -24.58 23.54
C LEU A 109 -5.04 -23.20 23.09
N ILE A 110 -5.38 -22.15 23.83
CA ILE A 110 -4.93 -20.77 23.58
C ILE A 110 -3.41 -20.70 23.57
N GLU A 111 -2.75 -21.29 24.58
CA GLU A 111 -1.30 -21.33 24.70
C GLU A 111 -0.67 -22.05 23.51
N ARG A 112 -1.17 -23.25 23.15
CA ARG A 112 -0.67 -24.03 22.03
C ARG A 112 -0.76 -23.27 20.71
N ILE A 113 -1.89 -22.63 20.42
CA ILE A 113 -2.09 -21.90 19.16
C ILE A 113 -1.30 -20.59 19.15
N SER A 114 -1.30 -19.86 20.26
CA SER A 114 -0.62 -18.56 20.38
C SER A 114 0.90 -18.71 20.42
N SER A 115 1.44 -19.88 20.79
CA SER A 115 2.87 -20.18 20.70
C SER A 115 3.41 -20.02 19.26
N LYS A 116 2.56 -20.18 18.23
CA LYS A 116 2.90 -20.00 16.81
C LYS A 116 2.75 -18.55 16.36
N TRP A 117 3.36 -17.63 17.11
CA TRP A 117 3.21 -16.17 16.94
C TRP A 117 3.56 -15.63 15.54
N LYS A 118 4.44 -16.31 14.78
CA LYS A 118 4.83 -15.91 13.42
C LYS A 118 3.68 -15.98 12.41
N VAL A 119 2.68 -16.83 12.66
CA VAL A 119 1.58 -17.12 11.71
C VAL A 119 0.20 -16.94 12.33
N LYS A 120 0.09 -17.04 13.67
CA LYS A 120 -1.17 -16.97 14.40
C LYS A 120 -1.21 -15.73 15.31
N LEU A 121 -2.40 -15.14 15.43
CA LEU A 121 -2.65 -14.07 16.40
C LEU A 121 -2.55 -14.62 17.82
N ASN A 122 -2.18 -13.75 18.76
CA ASN A 122 -2.17 -14.14 20.15
C ASN A 122 -3.60 -14.11 20.71
N HIS A 123 -4.14 -15.29 21.01
CA HIS A 123 -5.50 -15.43 21.55
C HIS A 123 -5.60 -15.10 23.04
N ALA A 124 -4.47 -14.89 23.74
CA ALA A 124 -4.49 -14.36 25.11
C ALA A 124 -4.80 -12.86 25.17
N HIS A 125 -4.56 -12.12 24.07
CA HIS A 125 -4.85 -10.69 23.96
C HIS A 125 -6.14 -10.47 23.17
N LEU A 126 -7.19 -10.02 23.83
CA LEU A 126 -8.51 -9.81 23.27
C LEU A 126 -8.82 -8.32 23.15
N ASP A 127 -9.38 -7.90 22.01
CA ASP A 127 -9.92 -6.55 21.82
C ASP A 127 -11.45 -6.62 21.96
N ARG A 128 -11.98 -5.74 22.81
CA ARG A 128 -13.41 -5.64 23.11
C ARG A 128 -13.91 -4.22 22.90
N GLY A 129 -14.91 -4.05 22.05
CA GLY A 129 -15.70 -2.82 22.01
C GLY A 129 -16.95 -2.99 22.86
N VAL A 130 -17.11 -2.14 23.88
CA VAL A 130 -18.18 -2.27 24.87
C VAL A 130 -19.00 -0.98 24.90
N CYS A 131 -20.31 -1.10 24.66
CA CYS A 131 -21.24 -0.03 24.94
C CYS A 131 -21.54 0.01 26.45
N VAL A 132 -21.15 1.08 27.14
CA VAL A 132 -21.21 1.15 28.61
C VAL A 132 -22.66 1.04 29.11
N ARG A 133 -23.60 1.71 28.43
CA ARG A 133 -25.03 1.67 28.76
C ARG A 133 -25.60 0.25 28.67
N ASP A 134 -25.32 -0.45 27.57
CA ASP A 134 -25.80 -1.81 27.37
C ASP A 134 -25.20 -2.78 28.37
N CYS A 135 -23.93 -2.55 28.70
CA CYS A 135 -23.26 -3.29 29.75
C CYS A 135 -23.95 -3.11 31.10
N GLU A 136 -24.26 -1.87 31.49
CA GLU A 136 -24.94 -1.56 32.76
C GLU A 136 -26.33 -2.19 32.82
N MET A 137 -27.10 -2.14 31.72
CA MET A 137 -28.39 -2.82 31.63
C MET A 137 -28.26 -4.33 31.81
N ARG A 138 -27.23 -4.97 31.24
CA ARG A 138 -26.96 -6.40 31.43
C ARG A 138 -26.55 -6.71 32.87
N LEU A 139 -25.69 -5.88 33.47
CA LEU A 139 -25.26 -6.02 34.86
C LEU A 139 -26.43 -5.92 35.83
N GLN A 140 -27.35 -4.98 35.62
CA GLN A 140 -28.55 -4.85 36.45
C GLN A 140 -29.42 -6.12 36.43
N ARG A 141 -29.62 -6.72 35.25
CA ARG A 141 -30.34 -8.00 35.10
C ARG A 141 -29.66 -9.16 35.82
N LEU A 142 -28.35 -9.10 35.99
CA LEU A 142 -27.52 -10.15 36.58
C LEU A 142 -27.19 -9.93 38.06
N SER A 143 -27.43 -8.73 38.60
CA SER A 143 -27.08 -8.36 39.98
C SER A 143 -27.79 -9.18 41.07
N GLY A 144 -28.80 -9.98 40.71
CA GLY A 144 -29.43 -10.96 41.61
C GLY A 144 -28.75 -12.34 41.68
N ARG A 145 -27.70 -12.61 40.89
CA ARG A 145 -27.08 -13.95 40.74
C ARG A 145 -25.56 -14.01 40.94
N LEU A 146 -24.87 -12.88 41.08
CA LEU A 146 -23.41 -12.83 41.13
C LEU A 146 -22.91 -12.36 42.50
N ASN A 147 -21.98 -13.12 43.08
CA ASN A 147 -21.19 -12.67 44.23
C ASN A 147 -20.15 -11.64 43.74
N ASP A 148 -20.40 -10.36 44.01
CA ASP A 148 -19.56 -9.23 43.60
C ASP A 148 -18.09 -9.36 44.06
N SER A 149 -17.83 -10.15 45.09
CA SER A 149 -16.54 -10.27 45.77
C SER A 149 -15.45 -11.01 44.98
N GLU A 150 -15.80 -11.80 43.96
CA GLU A 150 -14.82 -12.57 43.16
C GLU A 150 -14.34 -11.85 41.89
N LEU A 151 -14.96 -10.71 41.57
CA LEU A 151 -14.73 -9.93 40.34
C LEU A 151 -13.98 -8.61 40.57
N LEU A 152 -13.61 -8.31 41.82
CA LEU A 152 -13.11 -6.99 42.23
C LEU A 152 -11.63 -7.04 42.62
N VAL A 153 -10.79 -6.39 41.80
CA VAL A 153 -9.52 -5.84 42.29
C VAL A 153 -9.81 -4.40 42.73
N PRO A 154 -9.56 -4.02 44.00
CA PRO A 154 -10.03 -2.76 44.61
C PRO A 154 -9.59 -1.46 43.95
N LYS A 155 -8.71 -1.49 42.94
CA LYS A 155 -8.12 -0.26 42.38
C LYS A 155 -8.99 0.41 41.31
N PHE A 156 -9.98 -0.27 40.70
CA PHE A 156 -10.86 0.32 39.68
C PHE A 156 -12.23 -0.39 39.59
N ASN A 157 -13.28 0.22 40.16
CA ASN A 157 -14.67 -0.28 40.19
C ASN A 157 -15.47 0.29 39.01
N THR A 158 -15.30 -0.28 37.81
CA THR A 158 -15.93 0.26 36.58
C THR A 158 -16.72 -0.79 35.81
N SER A 159 -17.92 -0.43 35.35
CA SER A 159 -18.93 -1.31 34.71
C SER A 159 -18.37 -2.18 33.57
N TYR A 160 -17.49 -1.64 32.72
CA TYR A 160 -16.92 -2.36 31.57
C TYR A 160 -16.05 -3.56 31.97
N ARG A 161 -15.32 -3.50 33.10
CA ARG A 161 -14.47 -4.62 33.56
C ARG A 161 -15.33 -5.82 33.95
N LYS A 162 -16.49 -5.54 34.54
CA LYS A 162 -17.46 -6.56 34.93
C LYS A 162 -18.08 -7.22 33.70
N CYS A 163 -18.47 -6.47 32.68
CA CYS A 163 -19.02 -7.06 31.44
C CYS A 163 -18.11 -8.09 30.80
N VAL A 164 -16.86 -7.69 30.53
CA VAL A 164 -15.92 -8.53 29.79
C VAL A 164 -15.63 -9.80 30.59
N ASN A 165 -15.46 -9.69 31.90
CA ASN A 165 -15.22 -10.86 32.75
C ASN A 165 -16.46 -11.76 32.92
N ILE A 166 -17.67 -11.20 33.00
CA ILE A 166 -18.89 -12.02 33.09
C ILE A 166 -19.08 -12.84 31.82
N GLU A 167 -18.87 -12.26 30.65
CA GLU A 167 -18.94 -12.98 29.38
C GLU A 167 -17.88 -14.09 29.32
N LEU A 168 -16.61 -13.76 29.56
CA LEU A 168 -15.51 -14.72 29.47
C LEU A 168 -15.62 -15.85 30.49
N SER A 169 -16.05 -15.53 31.71
CA SER A 169 -16.24 -16.52 32.76
C SER A 169 -17.49 -17.38 32.51
N GLY A 170 -18.55 -16.81 31.94
CA GLY A 170 -19.80 -17.52 31.68
C GLY A 170 -19.72 -18.47 30.49
N GLU A 171 -19.10 -18.05 29.39
CA GLU A 171 -19.01 -18.86 28.16
C GLU A 171 -17.78 -19.77 28.11
N PHE A 172 -16.64 -19.31 28.65
CA PHE A 172 -15.34 -19.99 28.47
C PHE A 172 -14.68 -20.42 29.79
N GLY A 173 -15.23 -20.03 30.94
CA GLY A 173 -14.62 -20.30 32.25
C GLY A 173 -13.26 -19.59 32.45
N LEU A 174 -13.01 -18.49 31.71
CA LEU A 174 -11.75 -17.75 31.76
C LEU A 174 -11.91 -16.41 32.49
N LYS A 175 -10.84 -15.97 33.16
CA LYS A 175 -10.76 -14.65 33.80
C LYS A 175 -9.74 -13.78 33.05
N ALA A 176 -10.01 -12.50 32.88
CA ALA A 176 -9.14 -11.58 32.16
C ALA A 176 -8.91 -10.26 32.91
N GLN A 177 -7.69 -9.74 32.80
CA GLN A 177 -7.33 -8.40 33.21
C GLN A 177 -7.70 -7.43 32.08
N THR A 178 -8.41 -6.35 32.39
CA THR A 178 -8.93 -5.40 31.40
C THR A 178 -8.36 -4.00 31.60
N GLU A 179 -8.02 -3.34 30.50
CA GLU A 179 -7.53 -1.97 30.44
C GLU A 179 -8.24 -1.20 29.31
N ILE A 180 -8.62 0.05 29.57
CA ILE A 180 -9.22 0.90 28.54
C ILE A 180 -8.12 1.40 27.62
N GLU A 181 -8.29 1.22 26.32
CA GLU A 181 -7.45 1.87 25.31
C GLU A 181 -7.95 3.31 25.08
N TYR A 182 -9.23 3.48 24.80
CA TYR A 182 -9.89 4.78 24.74
C TYR A 182 -11.42 4.63 24.92
N CYS A 183 -12.10 5.75 25.19
CA CYS A 183 -13.55 5.82 25.17
C CYS A 183 -13.99 7.02 24.35
N ASP A 184 -15.11 6.85 23.67
CA ASP A 184 -15.73 7.84 22.81
C ASP A 184 -17.16 8.14 23.26
N ASN A 185 -17.63 9.35 22.97
CA ASN A 185 -18.89 9.89 23.48
C ASN A 185 -19.60 10.72 22.40
N ASN A 186 -20.92 10.56 22.31
CA ASN A 186 -21.77 11.27 21.35
C ASN A 186 -21.84 12.80 21.56
N THR A 187 -21.38 13.32 22.70
CA THR A 187 -21.41 14.75 23.01
C THR A 187 -20.14 15.52 22.61
N VAL A 188 -19.02 14.82 22.40
CA VAL A 188 -17.71 15.47 22.19
C VAL A 188 -17.36 15.43 20.71
N SER A 189 -17.67 16.50 19.99
CA SER A 189 -17.16 16.70 18.63
C SER A 189 -15.78 17.35 18.64
N TYR A 190 -14.92 17.00 17.68
CA TYR A 190 -13.62 17.64 17.52
C TYR A 190 -13.78 19.15 17.29
N PRO A 191 -13.23 20.01 18.16
CA PRO A 191 -13.31 21.45 17.97
C PRO A 191 -12.51 21.86 16.73
N ILE A 192 -13.01 22.85 16.00
CA ILE A 192 -12.28 23.39 14.85
C ILE A 192 -11.11 24.22 15.35
N ASP A 193 -9.90 23.88 14.91
CA ASP A 193 -8.68 24.57 15.31
C ASP A 193 -8.15 25.52 14.24
N TRP A 194 -7.11 26.28 14.58
CA TRP A 194 -6.54 27.28 13.68
C TRP A 194 -5.91 26.67 12.42
N LEU A 195 -5.42 25.43 12.50
CA LEU A 195 -4.88 24.69 11.34
C LEU A 195 -5.99 24.36 10.35
N GLU A 196 -7.14 23.88 10.85
CA GLU A 196 -8.34 23.66 10.04
C GLU A 196 -8.83 24.97 9.39
N ILE A 197 -8.90 26.05 10.16
CA ILE A 197 -9.31 27.38 9.64
C ILE A 197 -8.34 27.86 8.56
N ALA A 198 -7.03 27.74 8.78
CA ALA A 198 -6.01 28.14 7.81
C ALA A 198 -6.13 27.33 6.50
N PHE A 199 -6.34 26.02 6.60
CA PHE A 199 -6.55 25.14 5.44
C PHE A 199 -7.79 25.56 4.63
N ILE A 200 -8.92 25.77 5.29
CA ILE A 200 -10.16 26.24 4.64
C ILE A 200 -9.92 27.59 3.96
N ALA A 201 -9.26 28.53 4.63
CA ALA A 201 -8.98 29.86 4.08
C ALA A 201 -8.12 29.81 2.81
N VAL A 202 -7.06 28.99 2.79
CA VAL A 202 -6.21 28.80 1.61
C VAL A 202 -6.99 28.14 0.47
N MET A 203 -7.80 27.12 0.76
CA MET A 203 -8.60 26.44 -0.27
C MET A 203 -9.66 27.37 -0.88
N LEU A 204 -10.34 28.17 -0.06
CA LEU A 204 -11.29 29.19 -0.53
C LEU A 204 -10.58 30.29 -1.33
N ALA A 205 -9.38 30.71 -0.94
CA ALA A 205 -8.59 31.68 -1.70
C ALA A 205 -8.22 31.16 -3.09
N ILE A 206 -7.74 29.90 -3.19
CA ILE A 206 -7.42 29.27 -4.49
C ILE A 206 -8.68 29.13 -5.34
N ALA A 207 -9.78 28.62 -4.77
CA ALA A 207 -11.05 28.50 -5.48
C ALA A 207 -11.57 29.87 -5.97
N GLY A 208 -11.43 30.91 -5.14
CA GLY A 208 -11.76 32.28 -5.50
C GLY A 208 -10.90 32.82 -6.64
N ILE A 209 -9.58 32.60 -6.64
CA ILE A 209 -8.68 32.99 -7.73
C ILE A 209 -9.05 32.28 -9.02
N VAL A 210 -9.30 30.96 -8.98
CA VAL A 210 -9.69 30.18 -10.16
C VAL A 210 -11.06 30.63 -10.70
N PHE A 211 -12.03 30.88 -9.81
CA PHE A 211 -13.36 31.34 -10.18
C PHE A 211 -13.32 32.73 -10.82
N THR A 212 -12.65 33.70 -10.17
CA THR A 212 -12.54 35.08 -10.68
C THR A 212 -11.76 35.14 -12.00
N SER A 213 -10.68 34.36 -12.12
CA SER A 213 -9.89 34.24 -13.36
C SER A 213 -10.70 33.62 -14.50
N SER A 214 -11.43 32.53 -14.23
CA SER A 214 -12.28 31.87 -15.22
C SER A 214 -13.47 32.75 -15.64
N MET A 215 -14.07 33.47 -14.70
CA MET A 215 -15.15 34.42 -14.97
C MET A 215 -14.64 35.61 -15.82
N TYR A 216 -13.44 36.11 -15.53
CA TYR A 216 -12.81 37.16 -16.33
C TYR A 216 -12.55 36.69 -17.78
N ASP A 217 -11.99 35.49 -17.97
CA ASP A 217 -11.75 34.93 -19.31
C ASP A 217 -13.06 34.75 -20.10
N PHE A 218 -14.13 34.29 -19.43
CA PHE A 218 -15.46 34.20 -20.02
C PHE A 218 -16.02 35.57 -20.42
N ARG A 219 -15.81 36.62 -19.60
CA ARG A 219 -16.24 37.99 -19.91
C ARG A 219 -15.45 38.62 -21.05
N CYS A 220 -14.19 38.23 -21.23
CA CYS A 220 -13.35 38.67 -22.34
C CYS A 220 -13.68 37.98 -23.68
N LYS A 221 -14.57 36.98 -23.68
CA LYS A 221 -14.99 36.26 -24.89
C LYS A 221 -15.79 37.18 -25.82
N THR A 222 -15.18 37.56 -26.93
CA THR A 222 -15.80 38.41 -27.97
C THR A 222 -16.43 37.59 -29.11
N THR A 223 -16.02 36.33 -29.29
CA THR A 223 -16.46 35.46 -30.38
C THR A 223 -17.41 34.37 -29.90
N HIS A 224 -18.42 34.03 -30.70
CA HIS A 224 -19.26 32.85 -30.48
C HIS A 224 -18.47 31.59 -30.85
N GLY A 225 -17.72 31.03 -29.90
CA GLY A 225 -16.97 29.79 -30.12
C GLY A 225 -16.07 29.42 -28.95
N LEU A 226 -15.37 28.29 -29.04
CA LEU A 226 -14.35 27.87 -28.06
C LEU A 226 -12.93 28.30 -28.47
N ASP A 227 -12.76 28.87 -29.67
CA ASP A 227 -11.46 29.26 -30.22
C ASP A 227 -10.79 30.40 -29.44
N HIS A 228 -11.59 31.25 -28.78
CA HIS A 228 -11.12 32.30 -27.85
C HIS A 228 -10.16 31.76 -26.78
N TYR A 229 -10.39 30.53 -26.29
CA TYR A 229 -9.57 29.93 -25.23
C TYR A 229 -8.28 29.29 -25.74
N ARG A 230 -8.14 29.13 -27.07
CA ARG A 230 -6.96 28.53 -27.71
C ARG A 230 -5.90 29.55 -28.10
N GLN A 231 -6.29 30.80 -28.27
CA GLN A 231 -5.42 31.89 -28.71
C GLN A 231 -5.04 32.80 -27.54
N ASP A 232 -3.82 33.33 -27.53
CA ASP A 232 -3.39 34.26 -26.49
C ASP A 232 -4.11 35.61 -26.61
N LEU A 233 -4.41 36.23 -25.47
CA LEU A 233 -5.04 37.55 -25.40
C LEU A 233 -4.02 38.64 -25.78
N PRO A 234 -4.48 39.74 -26.39
CA PRO A 234 -3.60 40.77 -26.96
C PRO A 234 -2.79 41.55 -25.91
N SER A 235 -3.18 41.53 -24.63
CA SER A 235 -2.48 42.22 -23.55
C SER A 235 -1.85 41.27 -22.54
N THR A 236 -0.60 41.53 -22.17
CA THR A 236 0.11 40.82 -21.10
C THR A 236 -0.62 40.92 -19.76
N ARG A 237 -1.29 42.05 -19.47
CA ARG A 237 -2.09 42.20 -18.23
C ARG A 237 -3.30 41.28 -18.22
N GLN A 238 -3.97 41.13 -19.36
CA GLN A 238 -5.09 40.20 -19.52
C GLN A 238 -4.60 38.75 -19.37
N MET A 239 -3.43 38.44 -19.93
CA MET A 239 -2.80 37.12 -19.80
C MET A 239 -2.52 36.71 -18.35
N TYR A 240 -2.06 37.64 -17.50
CA TYR A 240 -1.93 37.37 -16.06
C TYR A 240 -3.28 37.08 -15.39
N LEU A 241 -4.31 37.86 -15.72
CA LEU A 241 -5.65 37.69 -15.13
C LEU A 241 -6.34 36.39 -15.54
N VAL A 242 -6.02 35.82 -16.70
CA VAL A 242 -6.55 34.52 -17.17
C VAL A 242 -5.64 33.32 -16.85
N SER A 243 -4.55 33.52 -16.11
CA SER A 243 -3.56 32.47 -15.86
C SER A 243 -4.13 31.26 -15.09
N PHE A 244 -5.17 31.46 -14.29
CA PHE A 244 -5.87 30.40 -13.55
C PHE A 244 -7.22 30.00 -14.18
N SER A 245 -7.48 30.42 -15.43
CA SER A 245 -8.71 30.06 -16.16
C SER A 245 -8.75 28.57 -16.46
N ILE A 246 -9.84 27.90 -16.06
CA ILE A 246 -10.00 26.45 -16.21
C ILE A 246 -10.00 26.05 -17.69
N ILE A 247 -10.82 26.70 -18.52
CA ILE A 247 -11.02 26.29 -19.92
C ILE A 247 -9.75 26.51 -20.74
N ARG A 248 -9.06 27.62 -20.53
CA ARG A 248 -7.80 27.93 -21.21
C ARG A 248 -6.68 26.98 -20.79
N ASN A 249 -6.54 26.71 -19.49
CA ASN A 249 -5.55 25.75 -19.00
C ASN A 249 -5.87 24.32 -19.47
N TRP A 250 -7.15 23.95 -19.57
CA TRP A 250 -7.55 22.69 -20.20
C TRP A 250 -7.05 22.58 -21.64
N TYR A 251 -7.26 23.60 -22.47
CA TYR A 251 -6.73 23.60 -23.85
C TYR A 251 -5.21 23.64 -23.92
N ARG A 252 -4.50 24.26 -22.97
CA ARG A 252 -3.03 24.21 -22.90
C ARG A 252 -2.47 22.85 -22.52
N ILE A 253 -3.16 22.13 -21.64
CA ILE A 253 -2.76 20.78 -21.21
C ILE A 253 -3.12 19.75 -22.29
N THR A 254 -4.21 19.99 -23.03
CA THR A 254 -4.70 19.08 -24.08
C THR A 254 -4.26 19.48 -25.50
N SER A 255 -3.55 20.60 -25.67
CA SER A 255 -3.01 21.00 -26.97
C SER A 255 -1.97 19.98 -27.43
N ARG A 256 -2.14 19.50 -28.66
CA ARG A 256 -1.19 18.60 -29.30
C ARG A 256 -0.15 19.46 -30.02
N GLY A 257 1.13 19.07 -29.92
CA GLY A 257 2.15 19.58 -30.85
C GLY A 257 1.82 19.08 -32.25
N ASP A 258 1.73 19.99 -33.22
CA ASP A 258 1.31 19.75 -34.60
C ASP A 258 2.48 19.25 -35.49
N ASP A 259 3.47 18.58 -34.88
CA ASP A 259 4.63 18.04 -35.59
C ASP A 259 4.30 16.71 -36.26
N GLN A 260 4.76 16.51 -37.50
CA GLN A 260 4.59 15.26 -38.27
C GLN A 260 5.00 14.01 -37.46
N LEU A 261 6.06 14.12 -36.65
CA LEU A 261 6.57 13.07 -35.77
C LEU A 261 5.57 12.67 -34.65
N SER A 262 4.82 13.64 -34.12
CA SER A 262 3.76 13.42 -33.12
C SER A 262 2.59 12.62 -33.71
N HIS A 263 2.32 12.82 -35.00
CA HIS A 263 1.28 12.13 -35.75
C HIS A 263 1.63 10.66 -36.04
N ASP A 264 2.91 10.36 -36.29
CA ASP A 264 3.39 9.00 -36.55
C ASP A 264 3.55 8.15 -35.27
N LEU A 265 3.79 8.78 -34.11
CA LEU A 265 3.95 8.10 -32.82
C LEU A 265 2.63 7.93 -32.03
N ARG A 266 1.46 8.18 -32.64
CA ARG A 266 0.14 8.18 -31.97
C ARG A 266 -0.21 6.88 -31.25
N TYR A 267 0.21 5.72 -31.76
CA TYR A 267 -0.04 4.44 -31.10
C TYR A 267 0.78 4.27 -29.81
N ILE A 268 1.97 4.88 -29.74
CA ILE A 268 2.84 4.91 -28.55
C ILE A 268 2.28 5.88 -27.50
N HIS A 269 1.60 6.95 -27.92
CA HIS A 269 1.00 7.90 -26.99
C HIS A 269 -0.09 7.29 -26.09
N THR A 270 -0.85 6.30 -26.55
CA THR A 270 -1.82 5.58 -25.70
C THR A 270 -1.12 4.75 -24.62
N ILE A 271 -0.05 4.04 -24.99
CA ILE A 271 0.78 3.29 -24.02
C ILE A 271 1.45 4.26 -23.06
N ARG A 272 2.01 5.36 -23.57
CA ARG A 272 2.59 6.43 -22.75
C ARG A 272 1.55 7.03 -21.81
N MET A 273 0.32 7.26 -22.24
CA MET A 273 -0.79 7.75 -21.41
C MET A 273 -1.16 6.76 -20.32
N ILE A 274 -1.27 5.45 -20.62
CA ILE A 274 -1.56 4.42 -19.62
C ILE A 274 -0.42 4.30 -18.62
N VAL A 275 0.83 4.36 -19.07
CA VAL A 275 2.02 4.35 -18.20
C VAL A 275 2.07 5.62 -17.36
N PHE A 276 1.90 6.80 -17.96
CA PHE A 276 1.87 8.07 -17.23
C PHE A 276 0.68 8.15 -16.28
N MET A 277 -0.48 7.63 -16.65
CA MET A 277 -1.66 7.54 -15.79
C MET A 277 -1.40 6.57 -14.64
N GLY A 278 -0.84 5.38 -14.88
CA GLY A 278 -0.48 4.44 -13.81
C GLY A 278 0.59 4.99 -12.88
N VAL A 279 1.59 5.67 -13.43
CA VAL A 279 2.60 6.42 -12.67
C VAL A 279 1.92 7.55 -11.89
N THR A 280 1.07 8.36 -12.52
CA THR A 280 0.40 9.51 -11.88
C THR A 280 -0.63 9.06 -10.84
N LEU A 281 -1.38 7.98 -11.06
CA LEU A 281 -2.30 7.40 -10.07
C LEU A 281 -1.50 6.80 -8.91
N GLY A 282 -0.39 6.10 -9.21
CA GLY A 282 0.57 5.64 -8.21
C GLY A 282 1.16 6.80 -7.42
N HIS A 283 1.45 7.93 -8.07
CA HIS A 283 1.96 9.13 -7.42
C HIS A 283 0.86 9.85 -6.64
N VAL A 284 -0.36 10.01 -7.15
CA VAL A 284 -1.45 10.71 -6.46
C VAL A 284 -1.98 9.89 -5.27
N VAL A 285 -2.02 8.56 -5.37
CA VAL A 285 -2.48 7.66 -4.29
C VAL A 285 -1.38 7.38 -3.26
N PHE A 286 -0.08 7.45 -3.61
CA PHE A 286 1.01 7.13 -2.67
C PHE A 286 2.09 8.19 -2.44
N TYR A 287 2.29 9.21 -3.30
CA TYR A 287 3.51 10.05 -3.30
C TYR A 287 3.38 11.58 -3.56
N ALA A 288 2.25 12.09 -4.07
CA ALA A 288 2.15 13.43 -4.70
C ALA A 288 0.98 14.29 -4.20
N GLN A 289 0.56 14.08 -2.96
CA GLN A 289 0.25 15.26 -2.18
C GLN A 289 1.60 15.93 -1.82
N PRO A 290 1.73 17.27 -1.88
CA PRO A 290 2.83 17.94 -1.20
C PRO A 290 2.93 17.34 0.19
N ARG A 291 4.08 16.81 0.59
CA ARG A 291 4.24 16.15 1.91
C ARG A 291 3.72 17.05 3.04
N THR A 292 3.88 18.36 2.89
CA THR A 292 3.28 19.41 3.72
C THR A 292 1.76 19.36 3.75
N ALA A 293 1.09 19.31 2.58
CA ALA A 293 -0.36 19.21 2.46
C ALA A 293 -0.89 17.90 3.09
N LEU A 294 -0.24 16.76 2.84
CA LEU A 294 -0.63 15.47 3.43
C LEU A 294 -0.43 15.42 4.94
N THR A 295 0.63 16.05 5.44
CA THR A 295 0.89 16.22 6.87
C THR A 295 -0.19 17.07 7.52
N ILE A 296 -0.57 18.18 6.88
CA ILE A 296 -1.63 19.07 7.35
C ILE A 296 -2.99 18.36 7.30
N GLU A 297 -3.31 17.65 6.21
CA GLU A 297 -4.55 16.91 6.06
C GLU A 297 -4.71 15.84 7.14
N ASN A 298 -3.67 15.02 7.37
CA ASN A 298 -3.68 14.00 8.43
C ASN A 298 -3.75 14.60 9.84
N ALA A 299 -3.21 15.81 10.05
CA ALA A 299 -3.31 16.52 11.33
C ALA A 299 -4.69 17.18 11.55
N THR A 300 -5.52 17.31 10.52
CA THR A 300 -6.77 18.08 10.53
C THR A 300 -7.97 17.23 10.11
N TRP A 301 -8.21 17.09 8.81
CA TRP A 301 -9.47 16.63 8.25
C TRP A 301 -9.62 15.12 8.16
N VAL A 302 -8.52 14.35 8.07
CA VAL A 302 -8.62 12.90 7.85
C VAL A 302 -9.47 12.23 8.92
N VAL A 303 -9.34 12.59 10.20
CA VAL A 303 -10.16 11.99 11.26
C VAL A 303 -11.66 12.15 11.03
N ARG A 304 -12.10 13.21 10.34
CA ARG A 304 -13.53 13.53 10.12
C ARG A 304 -14.15 12.81 8.92
N LEU A 305 -13.38 12.07 8.12
CA LEU A 305 -13.87 11.43 6.89
C LEU A 305 -14.69 10.17 7.15
N ALA A 306 -14.50 9.54 8.30
CA ALA A 306 -15.23 8.34 8.71
C ALA A 306 -15.26 8.30 10.24
N ASP A 307 -16.12 7.42 10.78
CA ASP A 307 -16.20 7.12 12.20
C ASP A 307 -16.16 5.61 12.42
N GLY A 308 -15.86 5.22 13.66
CA GLY A 308 -15.84 3.82 14.08
C GLY A 308 -14.66 3.45 14.98
N PRO A 309 -14.74 2.28 15.64
CA PRO A 309 -13.76 1.92 16.66
C PRO A 309 -12.36 1.65 16.08
N LEU A 310 -12.29 1.09 14.87
CA LEU A 310 -11.00 0.90 14.20
C LEU A 310 -10.46 2.20 13.59
N TRP A 311 -11.35 3.12 13.21
CA TRP A 311 -10.97 4.40 12.65
C TRP A 311 -10.24 5.27 13.68
N GLN A 312 -10.82 5.39 14.89
CA GLN A 312 -10.20 6.14 15.98
C GLN A 312 -8.85 5.52 16.39
N LYS A 313 -8.77 4.19 16.52
CA LYS A 313 -7.51 3.52 16.85
C LYS A 313 -6.38 3.89 15.89
N GLY A 314 -6.64 3.90 14.58
CA GLY A 314 -5.61 4.21 13.57
C GLY A 314 -5.39 5.71 13.34
N PHE A 315 -6.44 6.42 12.91
CA PHE A 315 -6.33 7.77 12.37
C PHE A 315 -6.34 8.86 13.44
N GLU A 316 -7.08 8.69 14.55
CA GLU A 316 -7.05 9.69 15.63
C GLU A 316 -5.71 9.64 16.38
N THR A 317 -5.20 8.44 16.65
CA THR A 317 -3.84 8.28 17.19
C THR A 317 -2.80 8.89 16.25
N GLY A 318 -2.92 8.63 14.94
CA GLY A 318 -2.07 9.22 13.90
C GLY A 318 -2.14 10.75 13.88
N ARG A 319 -3.33 11.34 14.02
CA ARG A 319 -3.53 12.79 14.12
C ARG A 319 -2.81 13.39 15.31
N SER A 320 -2.93 12.77 16.49
CA SER A 320 -2.25 13.22 17.72
C SER A 320 -0.72 13.21 17.56
N TYR A 321 -0.17 12.12 17.05
CA TYR A 321 1.25 12.02 16.73
C TYR A 321 1.67 13.03 15.66
N CYS A 322 0.82 13.26 14.67
CA CYS A 322 1.13 14.21 13.62
C CYS A 322 1.19 15.65 14.12
N ARG A 323 0.24 16.08 14.95
CA ARG A 323 0.26 17.43 15.56
C ARG A 323 1.53 17.69 16.37
N LYS A 324 2.09 16.65 17.00
CA LYS A 324 3.33 16.74 17.78
C LYS A 324 4.61 16.69 16.93
N ASN A 325 4.64 15.80 15.93
CA ASN A 325 5.85 15.43 15.20
C ASN A 325 5.82 15.76 13.68
N TRP A 326 4.90 16.60 13.21
CA TRP A 326 4.76 16.93 11.77
C TRP A 326 6.05 17.45 11.12
N TRP A 327 6.82 18.27 11.84
CA TRP A 327 8.05 18.91 11.36
C TRP A 327 9.14 17.88 10.99
N VAL A 328 9.11 16.71 11.62
CA VAL A 328 10.07 15.62 11.41
C VAL A 328 9.96 15.06 9.99
N ASN A 329 8.74 14.98 9.44
CA ASN A 329 8.48 14.55 8.06
C ASN A 329 8.97 15.58 7.03
N LEU A 330 9.01 16.87 7.38
CA LEU A 330 9.50 17.93 6.48
C LEU A 330 11.02 17.93 6.37
N LEU A 331 11.71 17.59 7.46
CA LEU A 331 13.17 17.48 7.50
C LEU A 331 13.69 16.12 6.98
N TYR A 332 12.81 15.20 6.58
CA TYR A 332 13.16 13.85 6.13
C TYR A 332 13.89 12.99 7.19
N ILE A 333 13.71 13.26 8.48
CA ILE A 333 14.37 12.52 9.58
C ILE A 333 13.40 11.60 10.35
N ASN A 334 12.19 11.40 9.84
CA ASN A 334 11.12 10.66 10.50
C ASN A 334 11.36 9.14 10.58
N ASN A 335 12.41 8.65 9.93
CA ASN A 335 12.86 7.27 10.02
C ASN A 335 13.96 7.06 11.10
N TYR A 336 14.37 8.11 11.81
CA TYR A 336 15.31 8.03 12.93
C TYR A 336 14.76 8.67 14.21
N TYR A 337 14.01 9.77 14.07
CA TYR A 337 13.42 10.47 15.20
C TYR A 337 11.99 9.99 15.45
N LYS A 338 11.70 9.53 16.68
CA LYS A 338 10.36 9.16 17.16
C LYS A 338 9.58 8.26 16.19
N VAL A 339 10.24 7.18 15.75
CA VAL A 339 9.68 6.17 14.82
C VAL A 339 8.45 5.44 15.41
N ASP A 340 8.31 5.44 16.74
CA ASP A 340 7.17 4.90 17.49
C ASP A 340 5.94 5.80 17.56
N GLU A 341 6.12 7.11 17.38
CA GLU A 341 5.04 8.10 17.31
C GLU A 341 5.06 8.81 15.93
N PRO A 342 4.97 8.08 14.80
CA PRO A 342 5.12 8.69 13.49
C PRO A 342 3.86 9.49 13.12
N CYS A 343 4.03 10.70 12.59
CA CYS A 343 2.93 11.46 11.98
C CYS A 343 2.29 10.66 10.82
N MET A 344 3.13 10.06 9.96
CA MET A 344 2.68 9.26 8.81
C MET A 344 3.57 8.04 8.66
N LEU A 345 3.07 6.91 9.14
CA LEU A 345 3.84 5.66 9.17
C LEU A 345 4.39 5.29 7.79
N HIS A 346 3.61 5.40 6.71
CA HIS A 346 4.08 5.01 5.38
C HIS A 346 5.20 5.90 4.83
N THR A 347 5.45 7.12 5.34
CA THR A 347 6.40 8.06 4.72
C THR A 347 7.87 7.85 5.08
N TRP A 348 8.19 6.84 5.89
CA TRP A 348 9.58 6.55 6.28
C TRP A 348 10.49 6.25 5.09
N TYR A 349 9.98 5.58 4.05
CA TYR A 349 10.79 5.21 2.87
C TYR A 349 11.27 6.45 2.12
N LEU A 350 10.43 7.50 2.05
CA LEU A 350 10.77 8.72 1.32
C LEU A 350 11.85 9.53 2.08
N ALA A 351 11.92 9.41 3.41
CA ALA A 351 13.08 9.86 4.20
C ALA A 351 14.33 9.06 3.86
N ALA A 352 14.21 7.74 3.78
CA ALA A 352 15.33 6.89 3.41
C ALA A 352 15.85 7.18 1.99
N ASP A 353 14.98 7.35 1.01
CA ASP A 353 15.34 7.68 -0.37
C ASP A 353 16.10 9.01 -0.46
N PHE A 354 15.65 10.02 0.28
CA PHE A 354 16.36 11.30 0.35
C PHE A 354 17.76 11.16 0.93
N HIS A 355 17.92 10.43 2.04
CA HIS A 355 19.24 10.16 2.61
C HIS A 355 20.15 9.42 1.63
N LEU A 356 19.64 8.36 1.00
CA LEU A 356 20.38 7.57 0.01
C LEU A 356 20.78 8.41 -1.21
N PHE A 357 19.90 9.31 -1.65
CA PHE A 357 20.19 10.25 -2.73
C PHE A 357 21.32 11.22 -2.35
N VAL A 358 21.26 11.83 -1.16
CA VAL A 358 22.32 12.71 -0.66
C VAL A 358 23.65 11.97 -0.53
N TYR A 359 23.64 10.77 0.05
CA TYR A 359 24.84 9.93 0.15
C TYR A 359 25.41 9.56 -1.21
N GLY A 360 24.54 9.21 -2.17
CA GLY A 360 24.91 8.92 -3.55
C GLY A 360 25.56 10.13 -4.24
N LEU A 361 24.97 11.32 -4.12
CA LEU A 361 25.54 12.56 -4.67
C LEU A 361 26.92 12.87 -4.11
N VAL A 362 27.07 12.78 -2.78
CA VAL A 362 28.37 13.01 -2.13
C VAL A 362 29.39 11.99 -2.61
N LEU A 363 29.01 10.71 -2.70
CA LEU A 363 29.94 9.69 -3.18
C LEU A 363 30.34 9.93 -4.64
N CYS A 364 29.39 10.24 -5.51
CA CYS A 364 29.65 10.60 -6.90
C CYS A 364 30.61 11.80 -7.01
N ALA A 365 30.41 12.84 -6.19
CA ALA A 365 31.30 14.00 -6.15
C ALA A 365 32.73 13.64 -5.72
N VAL A 366 32.88 12.79 -4.69
CA VAL A 366 34.19 12.30 -4.22
C VAL A 366 34.88 11.44 -5.28
N ILE A 367 34.15 10.52 -5.90
CA ILE A 367 34.67 9.65 -6.97
C ILE A 367 35.13 10.47 -8.18
N ALA A 368 34.33 11.47 -8.59
CA ALA A 368 34.67 12.36 -9.70
C ALA A 368 35.94 13.17 -9.39
N ARG A 369 36.14 13.57 -8.13
CA ARG A 369 37.33 14.32 -7.69
C ARG A 369 38.59 13.44 -7.55
N PHE A 370 38.42 12.18 -7.16
CA PHE A 370 39.51 11.25 -6.86
C PHE A 370 39.28 9.86 -7.50
N PRO A 371 39.45 9.71 -8.83
CA PRO A 371 39.13 8.46 -9.53
C PRO A 371 40.04 7.29 -9.11
N LYS A 372 41.26 7.55 -8.64
CA LYS A 372 42.21 6.51 -8.23
C LYS A 372 41.77 5.73 -6.99
N VAL A 373 40.98 6.34 -6.11
CA VAL A 373 40.50 5.69 -4.88
C VAL A 373 39.11 5.06 -5.05
N ARG A 374 38.48 5.19 -6.22
CA ARG A 374 37.09 4.81 -6.46
C ARG A 374 36.80 3.37 -6.03
N ASN A 375 37.57 2.41 -6.52
CA ASN A 375 37.29 0.98 -6.27
C ASN A 375 37.52 0.62 -4.80
N ALA A 376 38.55 1.20 -4.16
CA ALA A 376 38.79 1.01 -2.74
C ALA A 376 37.64 1.59 -1.91
N LEU A 377 37.21 2.82 -2.22
CA LEU A 377 36.10 3.49 -1.52
C LEU A 377 34.79 2.70 -1.66
N LEU A 378 34.41 2.31 -2.87
CA LEU A 378 33.20 1.51 -3.13
C LEU A 378 33.25 0.16 -2.41
N GLY A 379 34.38 -0.56 -2.49
CA GLY A 379 34.56 -1.84 -1.82
C GLY A 379 34.46 -1.72 -0.30
N THR A 380 35.11 -0.71 0.29
CA THR A 380 35.05 -0.47 1.75
C THR A 380 33.64 -0.12 2.21
N LEU A 381 32.93 0.78 1.50
CA LEU A 381 31.56 1.17 1.86
C LEU A 381 30.60 -0.03 1.79
N LEU A 382 30.74 -0.87 0.76
CA LEU A 382 29.94 -2.09 0.61
C LEU A 382 30.17 -3.03 1.80
N VAL A 383 31.43 -3.36 2.12
CA VAL A 383 31.77 -4.25 3.24
C VAL A 383 31.28 -3.68 4.58
N LEU A 384 31.54 -2.39 4.84
CA LEU A 384 31.11 -1.74 6.08
C LEU A 384 29.60 -1.72 6.24
N SER A 385 28.85 -1.48 5.16
CA SER A 385 27.38 -1.49 5.21
C SER A 385 26.82 -2.87 5.55
N TYR A 386 27.34 -3.95 4.95
CA TYR A 386 26.93 -5.31 5.28
C TYR A 386 27.35 -5.73 6.69
N LEU A 387 28.56 -5.33 7.13
CA LEU A 387 29.01 -5.60 8.49
C LEU A 387 28.15 -4.87 9.52
N ALA A 388 27.75 -3.63 9.26
CA ALA A 388 26.85 -2.87 10.14
C ALA A 388 25.48 -3.55 10.25
N THR A 389 24.86 -3.92 9.12
CA THR A 389 23.60 -4.65 9.11
C THR A 389 23.73 -5.99 9.85
N ALA A 390 24.78 -6.77 9.58
CA ALA A 390 25.02 -8.05 10.23
C ALA A 390 25.24 -7.90 11.74
N ALA A 391 25.99 -6.88 12.17
CA ALA A 391 26.22 -6.58 13.58
C ALA A 391 24.91 -6.22 14.30
N ILE A 392 24.06 -5.38 13.70
CA ILE A 392 22.77 -5.01 14.30
C ILE A 392 21.87 -6.24 14.48
N ILE A 393 21.71 -7.05 13.43
CA ILE A 393 20.87 -8.26 13.48
C ILE A 393 21.42 -9.27 14.50
N TYR A 394 22.75 -9.47 14.54
CA TYR A 394 23.38 -10.42 15.46
C TYR A 394 23.31 -9.97 16.93
N LEU A 395 23.67 -8.72 17.22
CA LEU A 395 23.70 -8.20 18.60
C LEU A 395 22.31 -8.04 19.21
N LYS A 396 21.29 -7.83 18.38
CA LYS A 396 19.89 -7.69 18.82
C LYS A 396 19.10 -9.00 18.74
N GLU A 397 19.75 -10.10 18.33
CA GLU A 397 19.14 -11.42 18.19
C GLU A 397 17.88 -11.42 17.30
N TYR A 398 17.90 -10.62 16.24
CA TYR A 398 16.78 -10.52 15.30
C TYR A 398 16.79 -11.65 14.27
N ASP A 399 15.59 -12.01 13.79
CA ASP A 399 15.45 -12.89 12.64
C ASP A 399 16.08 -12.23 11.39
N ALA A 400 16.72 -13.02 10.52
CA ALA A 400 17.38 -12.52 9.30
C ALA A 400 16.43 -11.79 8.33
N ILE A 401 15.13 -12.08 8.40
CA ILE A 401 14.08 -11.44 7.62
C ILE A 401 13.03 -10.91 8.60
N PRO A 402 12.63 -9.63 8.50
CA PRO A 402 11.56 -9.08 9.32
C PRO A 402 10.24 -9.82 9.04
N ILE A 403 9.70 -10.49 10.04
CA ILE A 403 8.47 -11.27 9.92
C ILE A 403 7.28 -10.38 10.28
N PHE A 404 6.48 -10.03 9.27
CA PHE A 404 5.24 -9.28 9.43
C PHE A 404 4.12 -10.18 9.98
N ALA A 405 4.25 -10.54 11.25
CA ALA A 405 3.24 -11.33 11.94
C ALA A 405 1.93 -10.54 12.12
N ALA A 406 0.80 -11.25 12.12
CA ALA A 406 -0.53 -10.64 12.25
C ALA A 406 -0.68 -9.80 13.53
N GLU A 407 -0.01 -10.19 14.62
CA GLU A 407 -0.02 -9.44 15.89
C GLU A 407 0.63 -8.07 15.74
N GLN A 408 1.70 -7.94 14.94
CA GLN A 408 2.37 -6.66 14.74
C GLN A 408 1.52 -5.71 13.89
N ILE A 409 0.82 -6.26 12.89
CA ILE A 409 -0.12 -5.50 12.05
C ILE A 409 -1.29 -4.96 12.88
N ARG A 410 -1.79 -5.74 13.86
CA ARG A 410 -2.85 -5.33 14.80
C ARG A 410 -2.51 -4.06 15.58
N TYR A 411 -1.22 -3.80 15.82
CA TYR A 411 -0.73 -2.60 16.51
C TYR A 411 -0.04 -1.60 15.59
N PHE A 412 -0.28 -1.67 14.27
CA PHE A 412 0.33 -0.77 13.28
C PHE A 412 1.85 -0.65 13.41
N PHE A 413 2.53 -1.73 13.85
CA PHE A 413 3.98 -1.78 14.06
C PHE A 413 4.57 -0.85 15.15
N TRP A 414 3.76 -0.11 15.92
CA TRP A 414 4.25 0.88 16.89
C TRP A 414 5.16 0.30 17.98
N TYR A 415 4.87 -0.93 18.41
CA TYR A 415 5.61 -1.62 19.48
C TYR A 415 6.63 -2.63 18.96
N TRP A 416 6.90 -2.64 17.64
CA TRP A 416 7.78 -3.65 17.06
C TRP A 416 9.21 -3.13 16.97
N ASP A 417 10.10 -3.63 17.83
CA ASP A 417 11.49 -3.16 17.88
C ASP A 417 12.25 -3.43 16.57
N VAL A 418 11.99 -4.55 15.91
CA VAL A 418 12.59 -4.86 14.59
C VAL A 418 12.18 -3.81 13.55
N TYR A 419 10.95 -3.28 13.64
CA TYR A 419 10.50 -2.21 12.75
C TYR A 419 11.35 -0.95 12.95
N ARG A 420 11.56 -0.56 14.21
CA ARG A 420 12.31 0.64 14.60
C ARG A 420 13.81 0.52 14.28
N ASP A 421 14.41 -0.61 14.61
CA ASP A 421 15.86 -0.77 14.62
C ASP A 421 16.40 -1.33 13.30
N ALA A 422 15.62 -2.13 12.57
CA ALA A 422 16.09 -2.85 11.39
C ALA A 422 15.32 -2.56 10.09
N TYR A 423 14.02 -2.29 10.16
CA TYR A 423 13.21 -2.07 8.95
C TYR A 423 13.17 -0.61 8.49
N VAL A 424 13.01 0.35 9.40
CA VAL A 424 12.83 1.77 9.02
C VAL A 424 14.15 2.53 8.73
N PRO A 425 15.26 2.29 9.44
CA PRO A 425 16.47 3.10 9.29
C PRO A 425 17.15 2.96 7.91
N SER A 426 17.56 4.08 7.32
CA SER A 426 18.16 4.11 5.97
C SER A 426 19.43 3.28 5.82
N HIS A 427 20.24 3.20 6.89
CA HIS A 427 21.54 2.53 6.83
C HIS A 427 21.42 1.02 6.62
N MET A 428 20.30 0.42 7.02
CA MET A 428 20.03 -1.01 6.82
C MET A 428 19.87 -1.36 5.33
N TYR A 429 19.54 -0.39 4.49
CA TYR A 429 19.34 -0.56 3.05
C TYR A 429 20.57 -0.24 2.20
N LEU A 430 21.60 0.40 2.76
CA LEU A 430 22.79 0.81 2.01
C LEU A 430 23.43 -0.37 1.28
N GLY A 431 23.81 -1.45 1.97
CA GLY A 431 24.50 -2.56 1.30
C GLY A 431 23.67 -3.22 0.20
N ALA A 432 22.40 -3.52 0.49
CA ALA A 432 21.51 -4.21 -0.43
C ALA A 432 21.16 -3.39 -1.67
N ILE A 433 20.84 -2.10 -1.51
CA ILE A 433 20.52 -1.22 -2.64
C ILE A 433 21.75 -1.00 -3.49
N TRP A 434 22.92 -0.76 -2.89
CA TRP A 434 24.17 -0.59 -3.62
C TRP A 434 24.52 -1.82 -4.47
N ALA A 435 24.44 -3.02 -3.87
CA ALA A 435 24.69 -4.27 -4.57
C ALA A 435 23.67 -4.49 -5.70
N ALA A 436 22.38 -4.24 -5.46
CA ALA A 436 21.32 -4.37 -6.45
C ALA A 436 21.48 -3.38 -7.60
N SER A 437 21.82 -2.11 -7.31
CA SER A 437 22.08 -1.09 -8.32
C SER A 437 23.28 -1.43 -9.19
N MET A 438 24.36 -1.95 -8.59
CA MET A 438 25.51 -2.46 -9.35
C MET A 438 25.08 -3.58 -10.28
N LEU A 439 24.44 -4.63 -9.76
CA LEU A 439 23.98 -5.77 -10.57
C LEU A 439 23.06 -5.33 -11.73
N LEU A 440 22.06 -4.49 -11.44
CA LEU A 440 21.13 -3.99 -12.44
C LEU A 440 21.84 -3.15 -13.50
N SER A 441 22.77 -2.28 -13.09
CA SER A 441 23.54 -1.46 -14.04
C SER A 441 24.40 -2.30 -14.98
N TYR A 442 25.04 -3.37 -14.47
CA TYR A 442 25.80 -4.30 -15.30
C TYR A 442 24.91 -5.08 -16.26
N LEU A 443 23.75 -5.55 -15.79
CA LEU A 443 22.78 -6.24 -16.64
C LEU A 443 22.25 -5.32 -17.75
N VAL A 444 21.87 -4.08 -17.43
CA VAL A 444 21.39 -3.11 -18.42
C VAL A 444 22.49 -2.76 -19.41
N ALA A 445 23.70 -2.48 -18.94
CA ALA A 445 24.84 -2.20 -19.82
C ALA A 445 25.12 -3.38 -20.77
N TRP A 446 25.09 -4.60 -20.25
CA TRP A 446 25.26 -5.81 -21.06
C TRP A 446 24.17 -5.96 -22.14
N VAL A 447 22.90 -5.73 -21.77
CA VAL A 447 21.79 -5.76 -22.74
C VAL A 447 21.95 -4.67 -23.79
N LEU A 448 22.33 -3.45 -23.42
CA LEU A 448 22.53 -2.34 -24.36
C LEU A 448 23.70 -2.62 -25.30
N CYS A 449 24.82 -3.15 -24.80
CA CYS A 449 25.94 -3.55 -25.64
C CYS A 449 25.55 -4.67 -26.63
N LEU A 450 24.73 -5.63 -26.20
CA LEU A 450 24.26 -6.70 -27.08
C LEU A 450 23.26 -6.21 -28.14
N VAL A 451 22.23 -5.49 -27.73
CA VAL A 451 21.11 -5.10 -28.60
C VAL A 451 21.44 -3.90 -29.48
N LEU A 452 22.27 -2.98 -29.01
CA LEU A 452 22.58 -1.74 -29.73
C LEU A 452 24.02 -1.74 -30.24
N GLU A 453 25.02 -1.81 -29.38
CA GLU A 453 26.40 -1.60 -29.86
C GLU A 453 26.87 -2.71 -30.80
N SER A 454 26.60 -3.97 -30.48
CA SER A 454 27.11 -5.09 -31.28
C SER A 454 26.58 -5.13 -32.72
N PRO A 455 25.27 -4.96 -33.02
CA PRO A 455 24.78 -4.88 -34.40
C PRO A 455 25.22 -3.61 -35.12
N PHE A 456 25.33 -2.45 -34.44
CA PHE A 456 25.83 -1.23 -35.07
C PHE A 456 27.31 -1.35 -35.47
N MET A 457 28.15 -1.97 -34.62
CA MET A 457 29.54 -2.28 -34.96
C MET A 457 29.65 -3.27 -36.12
N ALA A 458 28.77 -4.26 -36.18
CA ALA A 458 28.70 -5.20 -37.32
C ALA A 458 28.29 -4.48 -38.62
N LEU A 459 27.28 -3.61 -38.56
CA LEU A 459 26.81 -2.81 -39.69
C LEU A 459 27.87 -1.83 -40.18
N GLN A 460 28.55 -1.13 -39.27
CA GLN A 460 29.65 -0.23 -39.58
C GLN A 460 30.77 -0.96 -40.34
N ARG A 461 31.15 -2.18 -39.91
CA ARG A 461 32.15 -2.98 -40.63
C ARG A 461 31.70 -3.32 -42.06
N GLN A 462 30.42 -3.63 -42.28
CA GLN A 462 29.90 -3.93 -43.62
C GLN A 462 29.88 -2.70 -44.53
N LEU A 463 29.46 -1.54 -44.00
CA LEU A 463 29.40 -0.29 -44.75
C LEU A 463 30.80 0.20 -45.15
N PHE A 464 31.78 0.12 -44.25
CA PHE A 464 33.13 0.64 -44.50
C PHE A 464 34.12 -0.39 -45.10
N LYS A 465 33.87 -1.71 -45.02
CA LYS A 465 34.63 -2.72 -45.81
C LYS A 465 34.53 -2.46 -47.31
N ARG A 466 33.41 -1.91 -47.77
CA ARG A 466 33.16 -1.66 -49.20
C ARG A 466 34.06 -0.54 -49.77
N HIS A 467 34.61 0.32 -48.91
CA HIS A 467 35.52 1.39 -49.34
C HIS A 467 36.96 0.92 -49.52
N SER A 468 37.45 -0.11 -48.80
CA SER A 468 38.81 -0.61 -49.04
C SER A 468 38.87 -1.51 -50.29
N ARG A 469 37.79 -2.26 -50.58
CA ARG A 469 37.74 -3.13 -51.76
C ARG A 469 37.60 -2.35 -53.08
N SER A 470 37.04 -1.13 -53.02
CA SER A 470 36.97 -0.23 -54.18
C SER A 470 38.33 0.37 -54.58
N SER A 471 39.34 0.32 -53.71
CA SER A 471 40.69 0.82 -54.02
C SER A 471 41.59 -0.25 -54.65
N ASP A 472 41.29 -1.54 -54.46
CA ASP A 472 42.05 -2.65 -55.07
C ASP A 472 41.43 -3.15 -56.40
N GLU A 473 40.13 -2.92 -56.66
CA GLU A 473 39.47 -3.36 -57.90
C GLU A 473 39.73 -2.43 -59.12
N THR A 474 40.66 -1.47 -59.05
CA THR A 474 41.04 -0.63 -60.21
C THR A 474 42.25 -1.13 -60.99
N ASP A 475 42.97 -2.15 -60.52
CA ASP A 475 44.08 -2.76 -61.25
C ASP A 475 43.75 -4.23 -61.58
N HIS A 476 43.72 -4.54 -62.89
CA HIS A 476 43.48 -5.85 -63.53
C HIS A 476 42.08 -6.12 -64.11
N SER A 477 41.78 -5.38 -65.18
CA SER A 477 40.99 -5.92 -66.30
C SER A 477 41.85 -6.87 -67.16
N SER A 478 41.44 -8.13 -67.32
CA SER A 478 41.34 -8.85 -68.61
C SER A 478 41.36 -10.37 -68.45
N SER A 479 40.24 -11.00 -68.86
CA SER A 479 40.15 -12.15 -69.75
C SER A 479 39.02 -13.10 -69.34
N ALA A 480 38.32 -13.54 -70.38
CA ALA A 480 37.06 -14.26 -70.38
C ALA A 480 37.21 -15.76 -70.12
N GLY A 481 36.11 -16.40 -69.71
CA GLY A 481 35.77 -17.75 -70.13
C GLY A 481 35.50 -18.78 -69.04
N ASP A 482 34.25 -19.24 -69.07
CA ASP A 482 33.79 -20.62 -68.83
C ASP A 482 33.12 -21.01 -67.49
N ASN A 483 32.13 -21.87 -67.67
CA ASN A 483 31.06 -22.32 -66.80
C ASN A 483 31.54 -23.25 -65.67
N GLY A 484 30.78 -23.27 -64.57
CA GLY A 484 30.88 -24.34 -63.59
C GLY A 484 30.14 -24.01 -62.31
N ILE A 485 28.95 -24.59 -62.15
CA ILE A 485 28.28 -24.70 -60.86
C ILE A 485 29.17 -25.59 -59.97
N ASP A 486 29.65 -25.07 -58.85
CA ASP A 486 30.03 -25.94 -57.74
C ASP A 486 29.79 -25.29 -56.38
N ASN A 487 28.95 -25.96 -55.59
CA ASN A 487 28.67 -25.68 -54.19
C ASN A 487 29.73 -26.39 -53.34
N THR A 488 30.83 -25.74 -52.98
CA THR A 488 31.66 -26.26 -51.88
C THR A 488 32.44 -25.15 -51.18
N TYR A 489 32.22 -25.07 -49.85
CA TYR A 489 33.10 -24.58 -48.79
C TYR A 489 34.13 -23.48 -49.10
N CYS A 490 34.01 -22.37 -48.36
CA CYS A 490 35.17 -21.52 -48.03
C CYS A 490 35.39 -21.53 -46.50
N GLU A 491 36.05 -22.57 -45.99
CA GLU A 491 37.21 -22.32 -45.13
C GLU A 491 38.41 -22.13 -46.06
N HIS A 492 39.16 -21.02 -45.91
CA HIS A 492 40.61 -20.89 -46.12
C HIS A 492 41.03 -19.41 -46.18
N PRO A 493 42.33 -19.10 -46.10
CA PRO A 493 43.22 -19.07 -44.95
C PRO A 493 43.72 -17.61 -44.76
N ASP A 494 44.80 -17.38 -44.01
CA ASP A 494 45.47 -16.08 -43.90
C ASP A 494 44.85 -15.09 -42.90
N GLU A 495 44.76 -15.57 -41.66
CA GLU A 495 44.79 -14.72 -40.48
C GLU A 495 46.16 -14.06 -40.33
N LYS A 496 46.48 -13.05 -41.15
CA LYS A 496 47.49 -12.05 -40.79
C LYS A 496 46.82 -11.00 -39.91
N SER A 497 46.85 -11.28 -38.61
CA SER A 497 46.98 -10.33 -37.49
C SER A 497 46.75 -8.86 -37.88
N PHE A 498 45.49 -8.43 -37.95
CA PHE A 498 45.16 -7.01 -37.82
C PHE A 498 44.49 -6.81 -36.47
N LYS A 499 45.30 -6.53 -35.44
CA LYS A 499 44.81 -6.00 -34.16
C LYS A 499 44.17 -4.64 -34.46
N PRO A 500 42.85 -4.47 -34.35
CA PRO A 500 42.29 -3.14 -34.33
C PRO A 500 42.73 -2.53 -33.00
N ASN A 501 43.41 -1.39 -33.05
CA ASN A 501 43.71 -0.60 -31.86
C ASN A 501 42.39 -0.38 -31.11
N VAL A 502 42.27 -1.08 -29.97
CA VAL A 502 41.21 -0.90 -28.99
C VAL A 502 41.40 0.51 -28.43
N ILE A 503 40.75 1.50 -29.04
CA ILE A 503 40.59 2.85 -28.48
C ILE A 503 39.48 2.78 -27.42
N PHE A 504 39.64 1.91 -26.43
CA PHE A 504 39.01 1.97 -25.12
C PHE A 504 39.85 1.08 -24.21
N SER A 505 41.11 1.47 -24.06
CA SER A 505 41.95 1.05 -22.96
C SER A 505 41.23 1.42 -21.66
N GLN A 506 40.69 0.40 -20.99
CA GLN A 506 40.61 0.26 -19.55
C GLN A 506 40.74 1.57 -18.74
N ARG A 507 39.58 2.17 -18.47
CA ARG A 507 39.34 2.95 -17.24
C ARG A 507 37.89 2.76 -16.82
N PHE A 508 37.54 1.50 -16.56
CA PHE A 508 36.66 1.24 -15.43
C PHE A 508 37.55 1.27 -14.21
#